data_AF-A0A486EV91-F1
#
_entry.id   AF-A0A486EV91-F1
#
_cell.length_a   1.000
_cell.length_b   1.000
_cell.length_c   1.000
_cell.angle_alpha   90.00
_cell.angle_beta   90.00
_cell.angle_gamma   90.00
#
_symmetry.space_group_name_H-M   'P 1'
#
loop_
_entity.id
_entity.type
_entity.pdbx_description
1 polymer ?
#
loop_
_entity_poly.entity_id
_entity_poly.type
_entity_poly.pdbx_seq_one_letter_code
_entity_poly.pdbx_strand_id
1 'polypeptide(L)'
;MRTLNIIYTFLVFFLVIGFLFFIFKISIHYPNSMKDVKITDWLSVAFNFIMALLAIWGVFYARNWRESLTESKALEEATNLKYKVLMNANQAFFILTPSGIQHYLPDHENSPVFDDYNTEGLFNSLHDMCKKLDCVRDAIYELNVSREKLVFFGWDFCTDKKNEFIKVVKSVDNLYLSRFELEYIINTVLSKHGVVYNDSFGFPVYKHNREKVDLDDLIKILNGDFVTSKKLDEFSHILKEIMDIRNLSLNAIEVLRNCNDTIHDLIEPINIFRK
;
A
#
# COMPACT_ATOMS: atom_id res chain seq x y z
N MET A 1 11.67 2.33 39.97
CA MET A 1 12.99 2.99 40.08
C MET A 1 13.90 2.46 41.21
N ARG A 2 13.41 2.07 42.40
CA ARG A 2 14.29 1.59 43.50
C ARG A 2 14.97 0.23 43.29
N THR A 3 14.34 -0.70 42.58
CA THR A 3 14.88 -2.06 42.32
C THR A 3 16.02 -2.09 41.30
N LEU A 4 16.03 -1.17 40.33
CA LEU A 4 17.12 -1.04 39.35
C LEU A 4 18.44 -0.70 40.05
N ASN A 5 18.44 0.25 40.99
CA ASN A 5 19.65 0.68 41.69
C ASN A 5 20.32 -0.44 42.48
N ILE A 6 19.55 -1.32 43.14
CA ILE A 6 20.12 -2.42 43.94
C ILE A 6 20.86 -3.43 43.06
N ILE A 7 20.31 -3.73 41.87
CA ILE A 7 20.92 -4.66 40.91
C ILE A 7 22.25 -4.09 40.38
N TYR A 8 22.30 -2.78 40.08
CA TYR A 8 23.54 -2.12 39.64
C TYR A 8 24.61 -2.11 40.73
N THR A 9 24.26 -1.82 41.98
CA THR A 9 25.23 -1.85 43.08
C THR A 9 25.79 -3.26 43.30
N PHE A 10 24.95 -4.29 43.15
CA PHE A 10 25.36 -5.68 43.24
C PHE A 10 26.29 -6.11 42.09
N LEU A 11 25.99 -5.69 40.86
CA LEU A 11 26.79 -6.03 39.67
C LEU A 11 28.18 -5.37 39.74
N VAL A 12 28.25 -4.11 40.14
CA VAL A 12 29.51 -3.38 40.36
C VAL A 12 30.33 -4.03 41.48
N PHE A 13 29.68 -4.43 42.58
CA PHE A 13 30.35 -5.11 43.69
C PHE A 13 30.95 -6.46 43.27
N PHE A 14 30.22 -7.27 42.50
CA PHE A 14 30.73 -8.55 41.99
C PHE A 14 31.88 -8.37 40.97
N LEU A 15 31.82 -7.35 40.11
CA LEU A 15 32.91 -7.01 39.19
C LEU A 15 34.19 -6.61 39.94
N VAL A 16 34.07 -5.79 40.99
CA VAL A 16 35.20 -5.37 41.82
C VAL A 16 35.80 -6.57 42.56
N ILE A 17 34.98 -7.42 43.16
CA ILE A 17 35.46 -8.63 43.86
C ILE A 17 36.12 -9.61 42.89
N GLY A 18 35.52 -9.84 41.73
CA GLY A 18 36.09 -10.71 40.70
C GLY A 18 37.44 -10.22 40.20
N PHE A 19 37.59 -8.91 40.02
CA PHE A 19 38.85 -8.29 39.63
C PHE A 19 39.93 -8.40 40.72
N LEU A 20 39.57 -8.21 41.99
CA LEU A 20 40.49 -8.41 43.12
C LEU A 20 40.95 -9.87 43.21
N PHE A 21 40.05 -10.83 43.00
CA PHE A 21 40.37 -12.26 42.99
C PHE A 21 41.30 -12.63 41.83
N PHE A 22 41.11 -12.00 40.66
CA PHE A 22 41.97 -12.17 39.49
C PHE A 22 43.39 -11.63 39.72
N ILE A 23 43.52 -10.41 40.25
CA ILE A 23 44.81 -9.83 40.67
C ILE A 23 45.51 -10.76 41.66
N PHE A 24 44.78 -11.25 42.67
CA PHE A 24 45.32 -12.16 43.68
C PHE A 24 45.82 -13.47 43.08
N LYS A 25 45.06 -14.07 42.15
CA LYS A 25 45.48 -15.30 41.45
C LYS A 25 46.71 -15.09 40.56
N ILE A 26 46.79 -13.98 39.83
CA ILE A 26 47.98 -13.64 39.03
C ILE A 26 49.21 -13.41 39.91
N SER A 27 49.04 -12.73 41.05
CA SER A 27 50.13 -12.50 42.01
C SER A 27 50.72 -13.80 42.56
N ILE A 28 49.92 -14.86 42.68
CA ILE A 28 50.36 -16.16 43.20
C ILE A 28 50.99 -17.03 42.09
N HIS A 29 50.42 -17.04 40.88
CA HIS A 29 50.91 -17.90 39.80
C HIS A 29 52.07 -17.30 38.99
N TYR A 30 52.16 -15.97 38.89
CA TYR A 30 53.18 -15.28 38.11
C TYR A 30 53.83 -14.13 38.91
N PRO A 31 54.56 -14.44 40.00
CA PRO A 31 55.09 -13.44 40.93
C PRO A 31 56.13 -12.50 40.30
N ASN A 32 56.89 -12.97 39.30
CA ASN A 32 57.87 -12.12 38.59
C ASN A 32 57.18 -11.06 37.72
N SER A 33 56.02 -11.37 37.14
CA SER A 33 55.24 -10.42 36.33
C SER A 33 54.53 -9.34 37.16
N MET A 34 54.44 -9.51 38.48
CA MET A 34 53.84 -8.54 39.41
C MET A 34 54.86 -7.62 40.07
N LYS A 35 56.14 -8.01 40.15
CA LYS A 35 57.20 -7.19 40.76
C LYS A 35 57.48 -5.90 39.99
N ASP A 36 57.31 -5.93 38.66
CA ASP A 36 57.71 -4.82 37.77
C ASP A 36 56.51 -3.99 37.24
N VAL A 37 55.28 -4.34 37.62
CA VAL A 37 54.06 -3.68 37.11
C VAL A 37 53.44 -2.84 38.23
N LYS A 38 53.23 -1.55 37.96
CA LYS A 38 52.63 -0.65 38.95
C LYS A 38 51.15 -1.01 39.12
N ILE A 39 50.63 -0.90 40.35
CA ILE A 39 49.20 -1.06 40.65
C ILE A 39 48.32 -0.17 39.75
N THR A 40 48.85 1.00 39.34
CA THR A 40 48.20 1.91 38.39
C THR A 40 47.91 1.27 37.03
N ASP A 41 48.75 0.36 36.56
CA ASP A 41 48.60 -0.29 35.25
C ASP A 41 47.48 -1.34 35.30
N TRP A 42 47.39 -2.08 36.40
CA TRP A 42 46.25 -2.98 36.67
C TRP A 42 44.94 -2.22 36.82
N LEU A 43 44.95 -1.09 37.53
CA LEU A 43 43.77 -0.24 37.67
C LEU A 43 43.30 0.28 36.29
N SER A 44 44.25 0.61 35.40
CA SER A 44 43.96 1.01 34.01
C SER A 44 43.32 -0.12 33.20
N VAL A 45 43.83 -1.35 33.31
CA VAL A 45 43.22 -2.54 32.67
C VAL A 45 41.79 -2.77 33.18
N ALA A 46 41.55 -2.66 34.49
CA ALA A 46 40.22 -2.76 35.07
C ALA A 46 39.28 -1.68 34.51
N PHE A 47 39.76 -0.43 34.48
CA PHE A 47 38.96 0.69 34.00
C PHE A 47 38.60 0.53 32.51
N ASN A 48 39.56 0.11 31.67
CA ASN A 48 39.32 -0.17 30.27
C ASN A 48 38.33 -1.33 30.07
N PHE A 49 38.40 -2.38 30.90
CA PHE A 49 37.43 -3.48 30.85
C PHE A 49 36.01 -3.03 31.24
N ILE A 50 35.88 -2.20 32.27
CA ILE A 50 34.59 -1.59 32.66
C ILE A 50 34.04 -0.70 31.54
N MET A 51 34.88 0.14 30.94
CA MET A 51 34.50 0.99 29.81
C MET A 51 34.06 0.16 28.59
N ALA A 52 34.73 -0.96 28.31
CA ALA A 52 34.33 -1.88 27.25
C ALA A 52 32.97 -2.53 27.53
N LEU A 53 32.71 -2.97 28.77
CA LEU A 53 31.41 -3.50 29.17
C LEU A 53 30.30 -2.45 29.07
N LEU A 54 30.55 -1.22 29.52
CA LEU A 54 29.61 -0.10 29.40
C LEU A 54 29.33 0.24 27.94
N ALA A 55 30.34 0.20 27.05
CA ALA A 55 30.16 0.41 25.62
C ALA A 55 29.27 -0.69 25.00
N ILE A 56 29.54 -1.96 25.32
CA ILE A 56 28.70 -3.09 24.88
C ILE A 56 27.26 -2.91 25.37
N TRP A 57 27.08 -2.52 26.64
CA TRP A 57 25.77 -2.25 27.21
C TRP A 57 25.05 -1.08 26.55
N GLY A 58 25.78 0.00 26.25
CA GLY A 58 25.28 1.14 25.50
C GLY A 58 24.80 0.77 24.10
N VAL A 59 25.51 -0.14 23.41
CA VAL A 59 25.09 -0.68 22.11
C VAL A 59 23.79 -1.47 22.25
N PHE A 60 23.66 -2.36 23.24
CA PHE A 60 22.42 -3.09 23.49
C PHE A 60 21.25 -2.16 23.84
N TYR A 61 21.48 -1.17 24.70
CA TYR A 61 20.47 -0.20 25.08
C TYR A 61 19.99 0.63 23.88
N ALA A 62 20.93 1.14 23.08
CA ALA A 62 20.61 1.89 21.87
C ALA A 62 19.85 1.04 20.85
N ARG A 63 20.19 -0.25 20.71
CA ARG A 63 19.47 -1.18 19.85
C ARG A 63 18.03 -1.40 20.31
N ASN A 64 17.83 -1.72 21.59
CA ASN A 64 16.48 -1.92 22.15
C ASN A 64 15.63 -0.65 22.05
N TRP A 65 16.24 0.52 22.28
CA TRP A 65 15.56 1.80 22.13
C TRP A 65 15.14 2.06 20.68
N ARG A 66 16.03 1.79 19.72
CA ARG A 66 15.71 1.87 18.29
C ARG A 66 14.58 0.93 17.90
N GLU A 67 14.64 -0.34 18.33
CA GLU A 67 13.61 -1.35 18.04
C GLU A 67 12.25 -0.90 18.59
N SER A 68 12.20 -0.41 19.83
CA SER A 68 10.97 0.13 20.44
C SER A 68 10.42 1.36 19.71
N LEU A 69 11.28 2.26 19.24
CA LEU A 69 10.87 3.42 18.44
C LEU A 69 10.29 3.01 17.09
N THR A 70 10.93 2.06 16.41
CA THR A 70 10.46 1.56 15.11
C THR A 70 9.15 0.79 15.24
N GLU A 71 8.99 0.00 16.31
CA GLU A 71 7.74 -0.69 16.61
C GLU A 71 6.60 0.30 16.89
N SER A 72 6.82 1.33 17.73
CA SER A 72 5.80 2.34 17.99
C SER A 72 5.37 3.07 16.72
N LYS A 73 6.30 3.39 15.82
CA LYS A 73 6.00 4.04 14.54
C LYS A 73 5.29 3.12 13.55
N ALA A 74 5.67 1.83 13.53
CA ALA A 74 4.98 0.83 12.72
C ALA A 74 3.54 0.63 13.18
N LEU A 75 3.28 0.55 14.49
CA LEU A 75 1.92 0.42 15.03
C LEU A 75 1.06 1.66 14.75
N GLU A 76 1.63 2.87 14.82
CA GLU A 76 0.96 4.12 14.44
C GLU A 76 0.55 4.10 12.96
N GLU A 77 1.48 3.76 12.06
CA GLU A 77 1.19 3.68 10.63
C GLU A 77 0.21 2.54 10.32
N ALA A 78 0.31 1.39 10.97
CA ALA A 78 -0.61 0.26 10.78
C ALA A 78 -2.04 0.59 11.24
N THR A 79 -2.17 1.40 12.29
CA THR A 79 -3.47 1.92 12.74
C THR A 79 -4.07 2.85 11.67
N ASN A 80 -3.27 3.78 11.13
CA ASN A 80 -3.69 4.65 10.03
C ASN A 80 -4.07 3.84 8.77
N LEU A 81 -3.25 2.85 8.42
CA LEU A 81 -3.50 1.91 7.33
C LEU A 81 -4.86 1.22 7.50
N LYS A 82 -5.09 0.61 8.67
CA LYS A 82 -6.29 -0.18 8.95
C LYS A 82 -7.57 0.64 8.90
N TYR A 83 -7.59 1.79 9.57
CA TYR A 83 -8.83 2.53 9.79
C TYR A 83 -9.10 3.63 8.76
N LYS A 84 -8.06 4.13 8.09
CA LYS A 84 -8.20 5.22 7.12
C LYS A 84 -7.88 4.76 5.71
N VAL A 85 -6.67 4.27 5.46
CA VAL A 85 -6.20 4.01 4.08
C VAL A 85 -6.96 2.86 3.42
N LEU A 86 -7.15 1.74 4.13
CA LEU A 86 -7.97 0.62 3.64
C LEU A 86 -9.45 1.00 3.51
N MET A 87 -9.95 1.90 4.36
CA MET A 87 -11.33 2.40 4.23
C MET A 87 -11.50 3.26 2.97
N ASN A 88 -10.55 4.15 2.70
CA ASN A 88 -10.55 4.99 1.49
C ASN A 88 -10.48 4.11 0.23
N ALA A 89 -9.59 3.12 0.21
CA ALA A 89 -9.51 2.15 -0.89
C ALA A 89 -10.83 1.40 -1.07
N ASN A 90 -11.43 0.90 0.02
CA ASN A 90 -12.72 0.22 -0.04
C ASN A 90 -13.82 1.13 -0.63
N GLN A 91 -13.88 2.40 -0.21
CA GLN A 91 -14.85 3.36 -0.72
C GLN A 91 -14.63 3.65 -2.21
N ALA A 92 -13.38 3.86 -2.64
CA ALA A 92 -13.05 4.11 -4.04
C ALA A 92 -13.48 2.96 -4.96
N PHE A 93 -13.19 1.71 -4.59
CA PHE A 93 -13.69 0.55 -5.33
C PHE A 93 -15.21 0.40 -5.23
N PHE A 94 -15.81 0.73 -4.09
CA PHE A 94 -17.26 0.63 -3.90
C PHE A 94 -18.02 1.58 -4.83
N ILE A 95 -17.56 2.82 -5.01
CA ILE A 95 -18.22 3.78 -5.89
C ILE A 95 -17.95 3.55 -7.37
N LEU A 96 -16.89 2.80 -7.72
CA LEU A 96 -16.59 2.40 -9.10
C LEU A 96 -17.62 1.36 -9.56
N THR A 97 -18.69 1.83 -10.20
CA THR A 97 -19.78 0.97 -10.69
C THR A 97 -20.03 1.21 -12.18
N PRO A 98 -19.76 0.25 -13.07
CA PRO A 98 -20.06 0.38 -14.50
C PRO A 98 -21.57 0.25 -14.80
N SER A 99 -22.41 -0.05 -13.81
CA SER A 99 -23.86 -0.18 -13.98
C SER A 99 -24.54 1.09 -14.50
N GLY A 100 -24.00 2.27 -14.21
CA GLY A 100 -24.48 3.52 -14.80
C GLY A 100 -24.34 3.53 -16.31
N ILE A 101 -23.22 3.04 -16.84
CA ILE A 101 -22.99 2.91 -18.28
C ILE A 101 -23.94 1.86 -18.87
N GLN A 102 -24.08 0.70 -18.22
CA GLN A 102 -24.97 -0.38 -18.68
C GLN A 102 -26.43 0.08 -18.79
N HIS A 103 -26.89 0.95 -17.87
CA HIS A 103 -28.26 1.46 -17.88
C HIS A 103 -28.60 2.27 -19.14
N TYR A 104 -27.62 2.95 -19.72
CA TYR A 104 -27.79 3.79 -20.91
C TYR A 104 -27.44 3.06 -22.20
N LEU A 105 -27.06 1.79 -22.14
CA LEU A 105 -26.93 0.97 -23.34
C LEU A 105 -28.33 0.53 -23.80
N PRO A 106 -28.63 0.67 -25.10
CA PRO A 106 -29.87 0.17 -25.66
C PRO A 106 -29.95 -1.34 -25.52
N ASP A 107 -31.06 -1.82 -24.96
CA ASP A 107 -31.36 -3.25 -24.89
C ASP A 107 -31.78 -3.75 -26.26
N HIS A 108 -31.18 -4.84 -26.72
CA HIS A 108 -31.43 -5.42 -28.05
C HIS A 108 -32.91 -5.77 -28.26
N GLU A 109 -33.65 -6.10 -27.21
CA GLU A 109 -35.03 -6.56 -27.29
C GLU A 109 -36.07 -5.45 -27.10
N ASN A 110 -35.80 -4.47 -26.21
CA ASN A 110 -36.84 -3.54 -25.72
C ASN A 110 -36.64 -2.08 -26.13
N SER A 111 -35.41 -1.67 -26.44
CA SER A 111 -35.09 -0.30 -26.88
C SER A 111 -33.80 -0.31 -27.68
N PRO A 112 -33.82 -0.73 -28.96
CA PRO A 112 -32.61 -1.02 -29.72
C PRO A 112 -31.89 0.24 -30.21
N VAL A 113 -32.22 1.42 -29.70
CA VAL A 113 -31.79 2.71 -30.27
C VAL A 113 -31.41 3.67 -29.16
N PHE A 114 -30.29 4.36 -29.34
CA PHE A 114 -29.93 5.54 -28.57
C PHE A 114 -30.85 6.70 -28.89
N ASP A 115 -31.33 7.37 -27.86
CA ASP A 115 -32.02 8.67 -27.91
C ASP A 115 -31.17 9.72 -27.19
N ASP A 116 -31.69 10.94 -27.05
CA ASP A 116 -31.04 12.06 -26.37
C ASP A 116 -30.60 11.67 -24.96
N TYR A 117 -31.52 11.06 -24.19
CA TYR A 117 -31.30 10.69 -22.80
C TYR A 117 -30.22 9.62 -22.65
N ASN A 118 -30.28 8.55 -23.44
CA ASN A 118 -29.33 7.45 -23.42
C ASN A 118 -27.94 7.89 -23.92
N THR A 119 -27.89 8.75 -24.94
CA THR A 119 -26.62 9.24 -25.50
C THR A 119 -25.90 10.14 -24.50
N GLU A 120 -26.58 11.11 -23.91
CA GLU A 120 -26.00 11.97 -22.88
C GLU A 120 -25.62 11.15 -21.63
N GLY A 121 -26.51 10.27 -21.19
CA GLY A 121 -26.30 9.38 -20.06
C GLY A 121 -25.07 8.48 -20.23
N LEU A 122 -24.87 7.90 -21.41
CA LEU A 122 -23.72 7.06 -21.75
C LEU A 122 -22.40 7.81 -21.57
N PHE A 123 -22.23 8.98 -22.21
CA PHE A 123 -20.98 9.73 -22.15
C PHE A 123 -20.73 10.34 -20.77
N ASN A 124 -21.77 10.82 -20.09
CA ASN A 124 -21.67 11.28 -18.70
C ASN A 124 -21.23 10.15 -17.77
N SER A 125 -21.79 8.95 -17.93
CA SER A 125 -21.45 7.78 -17.11
C SER A 125 -20.04 7.27 -17.40
N LEU A 126 -19.59 7.33 -18.65
CA LEU A 126 -18.20 7.01 -19.02
C LEU A 126 -17.21 7.98 -18.37
N HIS A 127 -17.51 9.27 -18.42
CA HIS A 127 -16.69 10.29 -17.78
C HIS A 127 -16.62 10.11 -16.26
N ASP A 128 -17.77 9.86 -15.63
CA ASP A 128 -17.87 9.59 -14.20
C ASP A 128 -17.08 8.33 -13.81
N MET A 129 -17.16 7.25 -14.60
CA MET A 129 -16.35 6.05 -14.40
C MET A 129 -14.85 6.35 -14.48
N CYS A 130 -14.40 7.14 -15.46
CA CYS A 130 -13.00 7.53 -15.59
C CYS A 130 -12.50 8.27 -14.35
N LYS A 131 -13.29 9.23 -13.84
CA LYS A 131 -12.97 9.95 -12.58
C LYS A 131 -12.93 9.03 -11.37
N LYS A 132 -13.89 8.11 -11.25
CA LYS A 132 -13.92 7.12 -10.17
C LYS A 132 -12.71 6.18 -10.24
N LEU A 133 -12.25 5.84 -11.44
CA LEU A 133 -11.04 5.05 -11.62
C LEU A 133 -9.78 5.82 -11.16
N ASP A 134 -9.70 7.12 -11.43
CA ASP A 134 -8.62 7.96 -10.89
C ASP A 134 -8.65 8.00 -9.36
N CYS A 135 -9.83 8.07 -8.73
CA CYS A 135 -9.96 7.93 -7.28
C CYS A 135 -9.43 6.58 -6.77
N VAL A 136 -9.68 5.49 -7.50
CA VAL A 136 -9.13 4.16 -7.17
C VAL A 136 -7.60 4.17 -7.26
N ARG A 137 -7.02 4.73 -8.32
CA ARG A 137 -5.57 4.87 -8.48
C ARG A 137 -4.97 5.61 -7.29
N ASP A 138 -5.53 6.76 -6.94
CA ASP A 138 -5.00 7.61 -5.88
C ASP A 138 -5.10 6.91 -4.52
N ALA A 139 -6.19 6.19 -4.25
CA ALA A 139 -6.33 5.40 -3.03
C ALA A 139 -5.34 4.23 -2.94
N ILE A 140 -5.03 3.57 -4.07
CA ILE A 140 -4.03 2.50 -4.12
C ILE A 140 -2.61 3.04 -4.03
N TYR A 141 -2.35 4.24 -4.54
CA TYR A 141 -1.09 4.94 -4.31
C TYR A 141 -0.89 5.22 -2.80
N GLU A 142 -1.90 5.75 -2.10
CA GLU A 142 -1.84 5.93 -0.64
C GLU A 142 -1.59 4.61 0.10
N LEU A 143 -2.24 3.52 -0.33
CA LEU A 143 -2.05 2.18 0.23
C LEU A 143 -0.61 1.68 0.07
N ASN A 144 -0.02 1.85 -1.12
CA ASN A 144 1.38 1.51 -1.39
C ASN A 144 2.34 2.33 -0.52
N VAL A 145 2.13 3.65 -0.42
CA VAL A 145 2.95 4.54 0.41
C VAL A 145 2.90 4.15 1.88
N SER A 146 1.71 3.80 2.40
CA SER A 146 1.56 3.33 3.78
C SER A 146 2.32 2.03 4.02
N ARG A 147 2.26 1.07 3.08
CA ARG A 147 3.06 -0.15 3.15
C ARG A 147 4.57 0.13 3.10
N GLU A 148 5.04 1.01 2.24
CA GLU A 148 6.46 1.36 2.15
C GLU A 148 7.00 1.96 3.46
N LYS A 149 6.19 2.79 4.14
CA LYS A 149 6.53 3.31 5.47
C LYS A 149 6.63 2.19 6.51
N LEU A 150 5.70 1.23 6.50
CA LEU A 150 5.79 0.06 7.39
C LEU A 150 7.08 -0.71 7.15
N VAL A 151 7.40 -0.98 5.87
CA VAL A 151 8.62 -1.70 5.48
C VAL A 151 9.87 -0.94 5.92
N PHE A 152 9.86 0.38 5.82
CA PHE A 152 10.94 1.24 6.33
C PHE A 152 11.12 1.09 7.85
N PHE A 153 10.05 0.91 8.62
CA PHE A 153 10.11 0.62 10.05
C PHE A 153 10.43 -0.85 10.39
N GLY A 154 10.65 -1.70 9.38
CA GLY A 154 10.97 -3.12 9.57
C GLY A 154 9.76 -4.01 9.79
N TRP A 155 8.58 -3.58 9.34
CA TRP A 155 7.32 -4.34 9.41
C TRP A 155 6.69 -4.47 8.02
N ASP A 156 5.98 -5.54 7.72
CA ASP A 156 5.24 -5.69 6.47
C ASP A 156 3.90 -6.36 6.77
N PHE A 157 3.02 -6.46 5.76
CA PHE A 157 1.83 -7.28 5.87
C PHE A 157 2.21 -8.74 6.18
N CYS A 158 1.39 -9.39 7.01
CA CYS A 158 1.42 -10.84 7.19
C CYS A 158 1.28 -11.55 5.82
N THR A 159 1.87 -12.74 5.70
CA THR A 159 1.98 -13.45 4.41
C THR A 159 0.64 -13.62 3.67
N ASP A 160 -0.45 -13.93 4.39
CA ASP A 160 -1.80 -14.05 3.86
C ASP A 160 -2.35 -12.69 3.39
N LYS A 161 -2.22 -11.64 4.21
CA LYS A 161 -2.63 -10.27 3.89
C LYS A 161 -1.86 -9.69 2.71
N LYS A 162 -0.56 -10.00 2.63
CA LYS A 162 0.32 -9.55 1.56
C LYS A 162 -0.14 -10.05 0.18
N ASN A 163 -0.64 -11.28 0.11
CA ASN A 163 -1.19 -11.81 -1.15
C ASN A 163 -2.45 -11.05 -1.57
N GLU A 164 -3.35 -10.73 -0.63
CA GLU A 164 -4.54 -9.93 -0.92
C GLU A 164 -4.17 -8.50 -1.34
N PHE A 165 -3.20 -7.88 -0.66
CA PHE A 165 -2.65 -6.58 -1.06
C PHE A 165 -2.13 -6.60 -2.50
N ILE A 166 -1.35 -7.62 -2.89
CA ILE A 166 -0.83 -7.73 -4.26
C ILE A 166 -1.97 -7.85 -5.29
N LYS A 167 -3.05 -8.56 -4.99
CA LYS A 167 -4.22 -8.64 -5.89
C LYS A 167 -4.84 -7.27 -6.10
N VAL A 168 -5.02 -6.50 -5.03
CA VAL A 168 -5.59 -5.15 -5.07
C VAL A 168 -4.70 -4.18 -5.84
N VAL A 169 -3.38 -4.25 -5.68
CA VAL A 169 -2.46 -3.38 -6.45
C VAL A 169 -2.51 -3.71 -7.94
N LYS A 170 -2.48 -5.00 -8.29
CA LYS A 170 -2.53 -5.44 -9.70
C LYS A 170 -3.87 -5.14 -10.39
N SER A 171 -4.96 -5.01 -9.62
CA SER A 171 -6.26 -4.77 -10.22
C SER A 171 -6.37 -3.38 -10.86
N VAL A 172 -5.60 -2.39 -10.39
CA VAL A 172 -5.58 -1.04 -10.97
C VAL A 172 -5.12 -1.10 -12.43
N ASP A 173 -4.02 -1.80 -12.72
CA ASP A 173 -3.50 -1.91 -14.08
C ASP A 173 -4.54 -2.57 -15.01
N ASN A 174 -5.18 -3.65 -14.56
CA ASN A 174 -6.22 -4.33 -15.33
C ASN A 174 -7.44 -3.41 -15.58
N LEU A 175 -7.86 -2.64 -14.58
CA LEU A 175 -8.97 -1.70 -14.75
C LEU A 175 -8.64 -0.58 -15.75
N TYR A 176 -7.41 -0.07 -15.77
CA TYR A 176 -6.99 0.92 -16.77
C TYR A 176 -6.91 0.31 -18.17
N LEU A 177 -6.45 -0.94 -18.31
CA LEU A 177 -6.51 -1.65 -19.59
C LEU A 177 -7.94 -1.76 -20.10
N SER A 178 -8.88 -2.22 -19.27
CA SER A 178 -10.31 -2.29 -19.63
C SER A 178 -10.89 -0.92 -19.97
N ARG A 179 -10.50 0.15 -19.25
CA ARG A 179 -10.89 1.53 -19.59
C ARG A 179 -10.41 1.91 -21.00
N PHE A 180 -9.14 1.66 -21.32
CA PHE A 180 -8.60 1.99 -22.64
C PHE A 180 -9.28 1.20 -23.76
N GLU A 181 -9.65 -0.05 -23.51
CA GLU A 181 -10.40 -0.87 -24.47
C GLU A 181 -11.81 -0.31 -24.73
N LEU A 182 -12.53 0.13 -23.70
CA LEU A 182 -13.83 0.80 -23.86
C LEU A 182 -13.71 2.10 -24.68
N GLU A 183 -12.74 2.94 -24.32
CA GLU A 183 -12.47 4.20 -25.05
C GLU A 183 -12.11 3.91 -26.52
N TYR A 184 -11.33 2.86 -26.76
CA TYR A 184 -10.94 2.44 -28.11
C TYR A 184 -12.15 1.99 -28.95
N ILE A 185 -13.06 1.21 -28.39
CA ILE A 185 -14.27 0.77 -29.10
C ILE A 185 -15.10 1.98 -29.53
N ILE A 186 -15.35 2.90 -28.60
CA ILE A 186 -16.10 4.14 -28.87
C ILE A 186 -15.39 4.99 -29.92
N ASN A 187 -14.10 5.24 -29.74
CA ASN A 187 -13.33 6.05 -30.67
C ASN A 187 -13.20 5.42 -32.06
N THR A 188 -13.23 4.10 -32.17
CA THR A 188 -13.26 3.40 -33.47
C THR A 188 -14.57 3.63 -34.21
N VAL A 189 -15.69 3.83 -33.51
CA VAL A 189 -16.96 4.24 -34.13
C VAL A 189 -16.92 5.73 -34.50
N LEU A 190 -16.60 6.59 -33.53
CA LEU A 190 -16.65 8.04 -33.70
C LEU A 190 -15.66 8.55 -34.76
N SER A 191 -14.45 8.00 -34.81
CA SER A 191 -13.38 8.48 -35.69
C SER A 191 -13.68 8.30 -37.19
N LYS A 192 -14.53 7.33 -37.55
CA LYS A 192 -15.02 7.17 -38.94
C LYS A 192 -15.79 8.39 -39.43
N HIS A 193 -16.36 9.15 -38.49
CA HIS A 193 -17.16 10.35 -38.75
C HIS A 193 -16.42 11.64 -38.37
N GLY A 194 -15.10 11.58 -38.15
CA GLY A 194 -14.31 12.76 -37.77
C GLY A 194 -14.53 13.24 -36.34
N VAL A 195 -15.16 12.42 -35.50
CA VAL A 195 -15.46 12.70 -34.08
C VAL A 195 -14.49 11.93 -33.18
N VAL A 196 -14.21 12.47 -32.00
CA VAL A 196 -13.40 11.80 -30.98
C VAL A 196 -13.99 12.01 -29.58
N TYR A 197 -13.98 10.95 -28.78
CA TYR A 197 -14.20 10.97 -27.35
C TYR A 197 -12.85 11.01 -26.62
N ASN A 198 -12.74 11.91 -25.66
CA ASN A 198 -11.65 11.97 -24.71
C ASN A 198 -12.24 12.41 -23.37
N ASP A 199 -11.83 11.73 -22.31
CA ASP A 199 -12.29 11.96 -20.94
C ASP A 199 -12.15 13.42 -20.50
N SER A 200 -11.10 14.12 -20.97
CA SER A 200 -10.83 15.52 -20.66
C SER A 200 -11.92 16.48 -21.16
N PHE A 201 -12.72 16.10 -22.15
CA PHE A 201 -13.76 16.97 -22.74
C PHE A 201 -15.17 16.72 -22.19
N GLY A 202 -15.39 15.60 -21.49
CA GLY A 202 -16.69 15.20 -20.92
C GLY A 202 -17.77 14.82 -21.94
N PHE A 203 -17.74 15.40 -23.15
CA PHE A 203 -18.62 15.08 -24.28
C PHE A 203 -17.81 15.02 -25.58
N PRO A 204 -18.17 14.18 -26.58
CA PRO A 204 -17.42 14.08 -27.83
C PRO A 204 -17.26 15.41 -28.58
N VAL A 205 -16.12 15.55 -29.25
CA VAL A 205 -15.75 16.74 -30.01
C VAL A 205 -15.34 16.39 -31.43
N TYR A 206 -15.53 17.32 -32.35
CA TYR A 206 -15.05 17.21 -33.72
C TYR A 206 -13.52 17.40 -33.76
N LYS A 207 -12.83 16.47 -34.44
CA LYS A 207 -11.36 16.34 -34.41
C LYS A 207 -10.61 17.57 -34.94
N HIS A 208 -11.20 18.29 -35.89
CA HIS A 208 -10.50 19.33 -36.65
C HIS A 208 -10.80 20.78 -36.21
N ASN A 209 -11.93 21.02 -35.55
CA ASN A 209 -12.39 22.36 -35.11
C ASN A 209 -12.44 22.50 -33.57
N ARG A 210 -12.27 21.42 -32.79
CA ARG A 210 -12.38 21.40 -31.30
C ARG A 210 -13.75 21.87 -30.78
N GLU A 211 -14.79 21.80 -31.60
CA GLU A 211 -16.16 22.11 -31.19
C GLU A 211 -16.87 20.82 -30.72
N LYS A 212 -17.81 20.96 -29.79
CA LYS A 212 -18.65 19.82 -29.36
C LYS A 212 -19.51 19.37 -30.53
N VAL A 213 -19.67 18.06 -30.66
CA VAL A 213 -20.55 17.46 -31.67
C VAL A 213 -21.99 17.67 -31.27
N ASP A 214 -22.85 17.91 -32.26
CA ASP A 214 -24.28 17.98 -32.03
C ASP A 214 -24.84 16.62 -31.58
N LEU A 215 -25.85 16.66 -30.71
CA LEU A 215 -26.43 15.44 -30.12
C LEU A 215 -27.10 14.57 -31.20
N ASP A 216 -27.79 15.18 -32.18
CA ASP A 216 -28.48 14.44 -33.25
C ASP A 216 -27.47 13.68 -34.12
N ASP A 217 -26.30 14.28 -34.36
CA ASP A 217 -25.23 13.66 -35.13
C ASP A 217 -24.62 12.47 -34.39
N LEU A 218 -24.42 12.58 -33.07
CA LEU A 218 -23.93 11.47 -32.25
C LEU A 218 -24.92 10.30 -32.20
N ILE A 219 -26.21 10.61 -32.05
CA ILE A 219 -27.29 9.60 -32.06
C ILE A 219 -27.26 8.81 -33.37
N LYS A 220 -27.17 9.50 -34.52
CA LYS A 220 -27.07 8.85 -35.83
C LYS A 220 -25.85 7.94 -35.94
N ILE A 221 -24.69 8.39 -35.46
CA ILE A 221 -23.45 7.61 -35.49
C ILE A 221 -23.58 6.34 -34.63
N LEU A 222 -24.04 6.48 -33.38
CA LEU A 222 -24.16 5.36 -32.45
C LEU A 222 -25.18 4.33 -32.94
N ASN A 223 -26.34 4.77 -33.42
CA ASN A 223 -27.36 3.87 -33.95
C ASN A 223 -26.95 3.19 -35.25
N GLY A 224 -26.20 3.88 -36.11
CA GLY A 224 -25.73 3.32 -37.38
C GLY A 224 -24.62 2.29 -37.21
N ASP A 225 -23.64 2.57 -36.35
CA ASP A 225 -22.36 1.85 -36.34
C ASP A 225 -21.99 1.17 -35.01
N PHE A 226 -22.63 1.52 -33.89
CA PHE A 226 -22.35 0.93 -32.58
C PHE A 226 -23.33 -0.20 -32.26
N VAL A 227 -24.65 0.09 -32.29
CA VAL A 227 -25.73 -0.86 -31.97
C VAL A 227 -25.78 -2.06 -32.91
N THR A 228 -25.55 -1.84 -34.20
CA THR A 228 -25.65 -2.87 -35.25
C THR A 228 -24.45 -3.82 -35.31
N SER A 229 -23.47 -3.62 -34.42
CA SER A 229 -22.15 -4.24 -34.52
C SER A 229 -21.86 -5.14 -33.32
N LYS A 230 -20.96 -6.11 -33.54
CA LYS A 230 -20.33 -6.93 -32.48
C LYS A 230 -19.70 -6.09 -31.35
N LYS A 231 -19.48 -4.79 -31.58
CA LYS A 231 -18.89 -3.88 -30.61
C LYS A 231 -19.76 -3.64 -29.39
N LEU A 232 -21.09 -3.68 -29.49
CA LEU A 232 -21.96 -3.51 -28.32
C LEU A 232 -21.80 -4.68 -27.34
N ASP A 233 -21.70 -5.90 -27.86
CA ASP A 233 -21.40 -7.10 -27.07
C ASP A 233 -20.00 -7.05 -26.45
N GLU A 234 -18.99 -6.67 -27.25
CA GLU A 234 -17.60 -6.50 -26.78
C GLU A 234 -17.53 -5.42 -25.68
N PHE A 235 -18.23 -4.31 -25.85
CA PHE A 235 -18.31 -3.23 -24.88
C PHE A 235 -18.98 -3.68 -23.57
N SER A 236 -20.11 -4.39 -23.69
CA SER A 236 -20.83 -4.95 -22.54
C SER A 236 -19.99 -6.00 -21.79
N HIS A 237 -19.22 -6.80 -22.51
CA HIS A 237 -18.27 -7.76 -21.93
C HIS A 237 -17.21 -7.06 -21.09
N ILE A 238 -16.57 -6.01 -21.61
CA ILE A 238 -15.54 -5.27 -20.86
C ILE A 238 -16.13 -4.59 -19.62
N LEU A 239 -17.36 -4.05 -19.69
CA LEU A 239 -18.04 -3.50 -18.50
C LEU A 239 -18.25 -4.57 -17.42
N LYS A 240 -18.52 -5.82 -17.81
CA LYS A 240 -18.61 -6.95 -16.89
C LYS A 240 -17.25 -7.31 -16.29
N GLU A 241 -16.18 -7.32 -17.09
CA GLU A 241 -14.82 -7.55 -16.58
C GLU A 241 -14.43 -6.50 -15.54
N ILE A 242 -14.72 -5.21 -15.78
CA ILE A 242 -14.50 -4.14 -14.79
C ILE A 242 -15.25 -4.44 -13.49
N MET A 243 -16.51 -4.88 -13.57
CA MET A 243 -17.30 -5.26 -12.41
C MET A 243 -16.69 -6.43 -11.65
N ASP A 244 -16.22 -7.46 -12.36
CA ASP A 244 -15.60 -8.64 -11.77
C ASP A 244 -14.28 -8.30 -11.07
N ILE A 245 -13.41 -7.51 -11.72
CA ILE A 245 -12.16 -7.01 -11.14
C ILE A 245 -12.43 -6.18 -9.88
N ARG A 246 -13.41 -5.29 -9.94
CA ARG A 246 -13.84 -4.47 -8.80
C ARG A 246 -14.32 -5.35 -7.64
N ASN A 247 -15.16 -6.34 -7.90
CA ASN A 247 -15.69 -7.24 -6.85
C ASN A 247 -14.58 -8.09 -6.21
N LEU A 248 -13.65 -8.61 -7.01
CA LEU A 248 -12.47 -9.33 -6.50
C LEU A 248 -11.61 -8.43 -5.61
N SER A 249 -11.43 -7.17 -6.01
CA SER A 249 -10.66 -6.18 -5.24
C SER A 249 -11.35 -5.83 -3.92
N LEU A 250 -12.67 -5.64 -3.93
CA LEU A 250 -13.46 -5.39 -2.71
C LEU A 250 -13.35 -6.55 -1.73
N ASN A 251 -13.47 -7.79 -2.20
CA ASN A 251 -13.30 -8.98 -1.35
C ASN A 251 -11.90 -9.04 -0.73
N ALA A 252 -10.86 -8.75 -1.52
CA ALA A 252 -9.48 -8.70 -1.02
C ALA A 252 -9.28 -7.59 0.02
N ILE A 253 -9.86 -6.39 -0.21
CA ILE A 253 -9.83 -5.28 0.76
C ILE A 253 -10.59 -5.63 2.03
N GLU A 254 -11.71 -6.36 1.93
CA GLU A 254 -12.47 -6.81 3.10
C GLU A 254 -11.64 -7.76 3.98
N VAL A 255 -10.89 -8.69 3.36
CA VAL A 255 -9.94 -9.54 4.08
C VAL A 255 -8.83 -8.72 4.75
N LEU A 256 -8.29 -7.70 4.07
CA LEU A 256 -7.30 -6.78 4.65
C LEU A 256 -7.87 -5.97 5.82
N ARG A 257 -9.14 -5.55 5.73
CA ARG A 257 -9.79 -4.67 6.71
C ARG A 257 -10.41 -5.42 7.87
N ASN A 258 -10.46 -6.75 7.85
CA ASN A 258 -11.22 -7.56 8.81
C ASN A 258 -11.25 -6.94 10.22
N CYS A 259 -12.45 -6.51 10.62
CA CYS A 259 -12.65 -5.70 11.82
C CYS A 259 -12.35 -6.47 13.10
N ASN A 260 -12.35 -7.80 13.04
CA ASN A 260 -12.06 -8.68 14.17
C ASN A 260 -10.55 -8.90 14.37
N ASP A 261 -9.74 -8.60 13.36
CA ASP A 261 -8.29 -8.77 13.43
C ASP A 261 -7.69 -7.69 14.33
N THR A 262 -6.62 -8.01 15.05
CA THR A 262 -5.77 -7.01 15.70
C THR A 262 -4.83 -6.34 14.69
N ILE A 263 -4.04 -5.35 15.13
CA ILE A 263 -2.99 -4.79 14.27
C ILE A 263 -1.89 -5.83 13.96
N HIS A 264 -1.61 -6.73 14.91
CA HIS A 264 -0.60 -7.78 14.73
C HIS A 264 -1.06 -8.92 13.81
N ASP A 265 -2.37 -9.05 13.57
CA ASP A 265 -2.91 -9.96 12.56
C ASP A 265 -2.82 -9.35 11.15
N LEU A 266 -2.62 -8.03 11.05
CA LEU A 266 -2.45 -7.32 9.79
C LEU A 266 -0.97 -7.24 9.38
N ILE A 267 -0.09 -6.95 10.34
CA ILE A 267 1.34 -6.72 10.10
C ILE A 267 2.23 -7.56 11.01
N GLU A 268 3.38 -7.96 10.49
CA GLU A 268 4.40 -8.70 11.22
C GLU A 268 5.79 -8.05 11.04
N PRO A 269 6.69 -8.16 12.05
CA PRO A 269 8.05 -7.67 11.91
C PRO A 269 8.78 -8.50 10.85
N ILE A 270 9.46 -7.81 9.94
CA ILE A 270 10.29 -8.46 8.93
C ILE A 270 11.47 -9.06 9.69
N ASN A 271 11.60 -10.39 9.67
CA ASN A 271 12.71 -11.13 10.28
C ASN A 271 14.03 -10.86 9.52
N ILE A 272 14.54 -9.63 9.56
CA ILE A 272 15.83 -9.24 8.94
C ILE A 272 17.00 -9.55 9.90
N PHE A 273 16.73 -9.72 11.20
CA PHE A 273 17.77 -9.86 12.24
C PHE A 273 17.96 -11.28 12.79
N ARG A 274 17.47 -12.32 12.12
CA ARG A 274 17.70 -13.73 12.50
C ARG A 274 18.88 -14.40 11.76
N LYS A 275 19.84 -13.63 11.27
CA LYS A 275 21.13 -14.14 10.78
C LYS A 275 22.27 -13.62 11.64
#